data_AF-A0A947BHU5-F1
#
_entry.id   AF-A0A947BHU5-F1
#
_cell.length_a   1.000
_cell.length_b   1.000
_cell.length_c   1.000
_cell.angle_alpha   90.00
_cell.angle_beta   90.00
_cell.angle_gamma   90.00
#
_symmetry.space_group_name_H-M   'P 1'
#
loop_
_entity.id
_entity.type
_entity.pdbx_description
1 polymer ?
#
loop_
_entity_poly.entity_id
_entity_poly.type
_entity_poly.pdbx_seq_one_letter_code
_entity_poly.pdbx_strand_id
1 'polypeptide(L)' 'MSQSYEFYRARADEAAADAKAATLANVRERALRSEATWRGLAEQARAVAEQRQKIEEKKAEERAALEAQAS' A
#
# COMPACT_ATOMS: atom_id res chain seq x y z
N MET A 1 11.74 8.95 -0.41
CA MET A 1 10.60 8.79 -1.35
C MET A 1 9.92 7.47 -1.06
N SER A 2 8.61 7.45 -0.84
CA SER A 2 7.82 6.22 -0.74
C SER A 2 7.33 5.80 -2.13
N GLN A 3 7.39 4.51 -2.45
CA GLN A 3 6.86 3.98 -3.72
C GLN A 3 5.35 3.73 -3.64
N SER A 4 4.73 3.31 -4.75
CA SER A 4 3.30 3.00 -4.82
C SER A 4 2.94 1.66 -4.16
N TYR A 5 1.66 1.49 -3.83
CA TYR A 5 1.09 0.20 -3.38
C TYR A 5 1.44 -0.93 -4.35
N GLU A 6 1.23 -0.73 -5.65
CA GLU A 6 1.48 -1.74 -6.68
C GLU A 6 2.95 -2.19 -6.73
N PHE A 7 3.89 -1.26 -6.53
CA PHE A 7 5.31 -1.60 -6.47
C PHE A 7 5.61 -2.54 -5.30
N TYR A 8 5.15 -2.20 -4.10
CA TYR A 8 5.40 -3.03 -2.91
C TYR A 8 4.64 -4.36 -2.99
N ARG A 9 3.43 -4.37 -3.57
CA ARG A 9 2.67 -5.59 -3.81
C ARG A 9 3.40 -6.53 -4.75
N ALA A 10 3.91 -6.04 -5.88
CA ALA A 10 4.67 -6.86 -6.83
C ALA A 10 5.90 -7.51 -6.16
N ARG A 11 6.62 -6.75 -5.33
CA ARG A 11 7.75 -7.29 -4.53
C ARG A 11 7.33 -8.34 -3.51
N ALA A 12 6.17 -8.16 -2.87
CA ALA A 12 5.63 -9.17 -1.97
C ALA A 12 5.29 -10.46 -2.72
N ASP A 13 4.67 -10.35 -3.90
CA ASP A 13 4.27 -11.50 -4.71
C ASP A 13 5.50 -12.24 -5.30
N GLU A 14 6.55 -11.51 -5.70
CA GLU A 14 7.86 -12.08 -6.06
C GLU A 14 8.44 -12.90 -4.90
N ALA A 15 8.53 -12.31 -3.70
CA ALA A 15 9.08 -12.98 -2.52
C ALA A 15 8.24 -14.20 -2.09
N ALA A 16 6.91 -14.14 -2.25
CA ALA A 16 6.02 -15.27 -2.00
C ALA A 16 6.27 -16.42 -2.99
N ALA A 17 6.49 -16.09 -4.28
CA ALA A 17 6.83 -17.07 -5.29
C ALA A 17 8.19 -17.74 -5.00
N ASP A 18 9.20 -16.96 -4.58
CA ASP A 18 10.50 -17.47 -4.16
C ASP A 18 10.37 -18.41 -2.95
N ALA A 19 9.57 -18.04 -1.95
CA ALA A 19 9.31 -18.87 -0.78
C ALA A 19 8.65 -20.20 -1.15
N LYS A 20 7.77 -20.19 -2.16
CA LYS A 20 7.10 -21.39 -2.67
C LYS A 20 8.04 -22.29 -3.47
N ALA A 21 8.98 -21.71 -4.23
CA ALA A 21 9.96 -22.45 -5.02
C ALA A 21 11.15 -22.96 -4.20
N ALA A 22 11.39 -22.39 -3.01
CA ALA A 22 12.52 -22.74 -2.17
C ALA A 22 12.48 -24.22 -1.71
N THR A 23 13.57 -24.94 -1.97
CA THR A 23 13.77 -26.32 -1.54
C THR A 23 14.44 -26.43 -0.16
N LEU A 24 15.11 -25.37 0.29
CA LEU A 24 15.75 -25.28 1.59
C LEU A 24 14.94 -24.41 2.55
N ALA A 25 14.76 -24.89 3.78
CA ALA A 25 13.95 -24.21 4.81
C ALA A 25 14.46 -22.79 5.12
N ASN A 26 15.78 -22.62 5.27
CA ASN A 26 16.39 -21.32 5.54
C ASN A 26 16.17 -20.29 4.41
N VAL A 27 16.15 -20.75 3.14
CA VAL A 27 15.83 -19.91 1.98
C VAL A 27 14.36 -19.52 2.00
N ARG A 28 13.47 -20.49 2.23
CA ARG A 28 12.02 -20.24 2.37
C ARG A 28 11.73 -19.21 3.46
N GLU A 29 12.30 -19.36 4.64
CA GLU A 29 12.10 -18.43 5.75
C GLU A 29 12.60 -17.02 5.43
N ARG A 30 13.74 -16.89 4.76
CA ARG A 30 14.25 -15.59 4.34
C ARG A 30 13.31 -14.91 3.33
N ALA A 31 12.79 -15.67 2.38
CA ALA A 31 11.83 -15.18 1.40
C ALA A 31 10.53 -14.73 2.08
N LEU A 32 10.00 -15.53 3.03
CA LEU A 32 8.81 -15.17 3.81
C LEU A 32 9.00 -13.90 4.65
N ARG A 33 10.18 -13.68 5.25
CA ARG A 33 10.48 -12.41 5.95
C ARG A 33 10.49 -11.22 5.01
N SER A 34 11.00 -11.42 3.80
CA SER A 34 11.02 -10.38 2.76
C SER A 34 9.60 -10.07 2.29
N GLU A 35 8.80 -11.10 2.02
CA GLU A 35 7.37 -10.98 1.71
C GLU A 35 6.64 -10.18 2.79
N ALA A 36 6.80 -10.55 4.07
CA ALA A 36 6.13 -9.86 5.18
C ALA A 36 6.48 -8.36 5.22
N THR A 37 7.74 -8.01 4.97
CA THR A 37 8.19 -6.62 4.90
C THR A 37 7.52 -5.88 3.74
N TRP A 38 7.50 -6.50 2.56
CA TRP A 38 6.88 -5.90 1.38
C TRP A 38 5.36 -5.75 1.51
N ARG A 39 4.68 -6.74 2.11
CA ARG A 39 3.24 -6.65 2.40
C ARG A 39 2.94 -5.49 3.36
N GLY A 40 3.70 -5.36 4.44
CA GLY A 40 3.54 -4.23 5.37
C GLY A 40 3.71 -2.87 4.70
N LEU A 41 4.72 -2.73 3.82
CA LEU A 41 4.92 -1.49 3.05
C LEU A 41 3.78 -1.22 2.05
N ALA A 42 3.26 -2.26 1.41
CA ALA A 42 2.11 -2.14 0.52
C ALA A 42 0.89 -1.63 1.30
N GLU A 43 0.56 -2.26 2.42
CA GLU A 43 -0.56 -1.84 3.28
C GLU A 43 -0.41 -0.41 3.76
N GLN A 44 0.80 0.01 4.17
CA GLN A 44 1.07 1.38 4.54
C GLN A 44 0.83 2.35 3.37
N ALA A 45 1.34 2.03 2.17
CA ALA A 45 1.15 2.86 0.98
C ALA A 45 -0.34 2.98 0.60
N ARG A 46 -1.09 1.89 0.70
CA ARG A 46 -2.53 1.87 0.50
C ARG A 46 -3.26 2.74 1.52
N ALA A 47 -2.94 2.59 2.81
CA ALA A 47 -3.55 3.39 3.87
C ALA A 47 -3.31 4.90 3.66
N VAL A 48 -2.10 5.29 3.25
CA VAL A 48 -1.78 6.69 2.93
C VAL A 48 -2.61 7.19 1.74
N ALA A 49 -2.75 6.39 0.68
CA ALA A 49 -3.56 6.75 -0.48
C ALA A 49 -5.04 6.93 -0.11
N GLU A 50 -5.61 6.00 0.66
CA GLU A 50 -6.98 6.07 1.15
C GLU A 50 -7.21 7.31 2.04
N GLN A 51 -6.28 7.64 2.93
CA GLN A 51 -6.39 8.84 3.76
C GLN A 51 -6.34 10.12 2.94
N ARG A 52 -5.49 10.19 1.92
CA ARG A 52 -5.45 11.34 1.00
C ARG A 52 -6.76 11.52 0.26
N GLN A 53 -7.33 10.43 -0.26
CA GLN A 53 -8.64 10.49 -0.92
C GLN A 53 -9.72 11.06 0.00
N LYS A 54 -9.81 10.55 1.24
CA LYS A 54 -10.79 11.03 2.24
C LYS A 54 -10.62 12.52 2.56
N ILE A 55 -9.37 13.00 2.63
CA ILE A 55 -9.09 14.42 2.89
C ILE A 55 -9.55 15.28 1.71
N GLU A 56 -9.30 14.84 0.47
CA GLU A 56 -9.69 15.60 -0.71
C GLU A 56 -11.22 15.59 -0.93
N GLU A 57 -11.89 14.49 -0.63
CA GLU A 57 -13.36 14.41 -0.59
C GLU A 57 -13.95 15.42 0.41
N LYS A 58 -13.46 15.43 1.66
CA LYS A 58 -13.90 16.40 2.67
C LYS A 58 -13.68 17.85 2.26
N LYS A 59 -12.51 18.17 1.71
CA LYS A 59 -12.23 19.53 1.22
C LYS A 59 -13.15 19.92 0.06
N ALA A 60 -13.49 18.98 -0.82
CA ALA A 60 -14.41 19.23 -1.91
C ALA A 60 -15.83 19.49 -1.41
N GLU A 61 -16.30 18.72 -0.42
CA GLU A 61 -17.57 18.94 0.27
C GLU A 61 -17.60 20.32 0.96
N GLU A 62 -16.55 20.68 1.70
CA GLU A 62 -16.42 21.99 2.34
C GLU A 62 -16.46 23.14 1.32
N ARG A 63 -15.72 23.03 0.20
CA ARG A 63 -15.76 24.03 -0.87
C ARG A 63 -17.14 24.17 -1.48
N ALA A 64 -17.81 23.06 -1.81
CA ALA A 64 -19.15 23.08 -2.37
C ALA A 64 -20.17 23.70 -1.40
N ALA A 65 -20.05 23.41 -0.10
CA ALA A 65 -20.90 23.98 0.93
C ALA A 65 -20.69 25.49 1.10
N LEU A 66 -19.45 25.97 0.98
CA LEU A 66 -19.14 27.40 1.01
C LEU A 66 -19.68 28.14 -0.23
N GLU A 67 -19.53 27.55 -1.42
CA GLU A 67 -20.06 28.10 -2.67
C GLU A 67 -21.60 28.19 -2.66
N ALA A 68 -22.27 27.16 -2.12
CA ALA A 68 -23.72 27.14 -1.98
C ALA A 68 -24.25 28.17 -0.97
N GLN A 69 -23.46 28.50 0.07
CA GLN A 69 -23.82 29.54 1.05
C GLN A 69 -23.55 30.97 0.54
N ALA A 70 -22.68 31.11 -0.45
CA ALA A 70 -22.32 32.41 -1.04
C ALA A 70 -23.19 32.81 -2.24
N SER A 71 -24.11 31.93 -2.67
CA SER A 71 -25.07 32.13 -3.78
C SER A 71 -26.48 32.39 -3.24
#